data_AF-A0A3A1NLS7-F1
#
_entry.id   AF-A0A3A1NLS7-F1
#
_cell.length_a   1.000
_cell.length_b   1.000
_cell.length_c   1.000
_cell.angle_alpha   90.00
_cell.angle_beta   90.00
_cell.angle_gamma   90.00
#
_symmetry.space_group_name_H-M   'P 1'
#
loop_
_entity.id
_entity.type
_entity.pdbx_description
1 polymer ?
#
loop_
_entity_poly.entity_id
_entity_poly.type
_entity_poly.pdbx_seq_one_letter_code
_entity_poly.pdbx_strand_id
1 'polypeptide(L)'
;MQKKYLPSLVITLLSMGIYFWSLTILKKGFDFGLIAILAIVALLYMYFFRNDEQPISLLQKKTSGYLVVYGLLYFASIFFMNLLGSSIVYWLVQFLIPLLILKLHKESLSSIFFKWSNIFKDGKAILVSVILLVPFLIFEVRDSEQILKLFQSWKIILYMPISILYMLVIAAFWEEFFFRGILQSSILKLTKSASASIFLTALFFSTYHIPMRYYNVRSEYHGDLLSSMAGTINEQFIMGLFLGFVVYKSKNVWHGIWLHSILNGVSFVYQLSLMLVL
;
A
#
# COMPACT_ATOMS: atom_id res chain seq x y z
N MET A 1 5.61 -24.63 14.70
CA MET A 1 5.01 -23.71 13.71
C MET A 1 3.91 -24.49 12.97
N GLN A 2 2.65 -24.06 13.02
CA GLN A 2 1.59 -24.77 12.28
C GLN A 2 1.93 -24.81 10.78
N LYS A 3 1.73 -25.95 10.11
CA LYS A 3 1.98 -26.14 8.65
C LYS A 3 1.36 -25.05 7.76
N LYS A 4 0.38 -24.30 8.28
CA LYS A 4 -0.31 -23.18 7.63
C LYS A 4 0.59 -21.97 7.31
N TYR A 5 1.74 -21.81 7.97
CA TYR A 5 2.61 -20.63 7.82
C TYR A 5 3.91 -20.90 7.05
N LEU A 6 4.25 -22.18 6.83
CA LEU A 6 5.50 -22.58 6.16
C LEU A 6 5.58 -22.06 4.70
N PRO A 7 4.50 -22.09 3.88
CA PRO A 7 4.55 -21.55 2.53
C PRO A 7 4.78 -20.03 2.50
N SER A 8 4.19 -19.31 3.45
CA SER A 8 4.37 -17.86 3.60
C SER A 8 5.81 -17.50 3.89
N LEU A 9 6.45 -18.24 4.81
CA LEU A 9 7.84 -18.03 5.18
C LEU A 9 8.80 -18.34 4.02
N VAL A 10 8.58 -19.46 3.31
CA VAL A 10 9.42 -19.86 2.16
C VAL A 10 9.33 -18.84 1.02
N ILE A 11 8.13 -18.36 0.73
CA ILE A 11 7.93 -17.34 -0.32
C ILE A 11 8.63 -16.05 0.05
N THR A 12 8.51 -15.60 1.30
CA THR A 12 9.21 -14.39 1.70
C THR A 12 10.72 -14.58 1.64
N LEU A 13 11.26 -15.68 2.14
CA LEU A 13 12.70 -15.93 2.10
C LEU A 13 13.25 -16.00 0.66
N LEU A 14 12.48 -16.55 -0.28
CA LEU A 14 12.82 -16.52 -1.71
C LEU A 14 12.78 -15.10 -2.27
N SER A 15 11.76 -14.31 -1.90
CA SER A 15 11.67 -12.89 -2.28
C SER A 15 12.91 -12.11 -1.83
N MET A 16 13.35 -12.38 -0.60
CA MET A 16 14.50 -11.71 0.03
C MET A 16 15.81 -12.13 -0.64
N GLY A 17 16.06 -13.43 -0.82
CA GLY A 17 17.32 -13.91 -1.43
C GLY A 17 17.54 -13.38 -2.85
N ILE A 18 16.45 -13.17 -3.58
CA ILE A 18 16.50 -12.72 -4.97
C ILE A 18 16.60 -11.19 -5.07
N TYR A 19 15.97 -10.44 -4.17
CA TYR A 19 16.19 -9.00 -4.04
C TYR A 19 17.64 -8.65 -3.67
N PHE A 20 18.24 -9.43 -2.76
CA PHE A 20 19.67 -9.28 -2.46
C PHE A 20 20.53 -9.50 -3.70
N TRP A 21 20.17 -10.43 -4.57
CA TRP A 21 20.87 -10.68 -5.83
C TRP A 21 20.71 -9.53 -6.84
N SER A 22 19.53 -8.89 -6.91
CA SER A 22 19.33 -7.71 -7.77
C SER A 22 20.14 -6.51 -7.27
N LEU A 23 20.18 -6.25 -5.96
CA LEU A 23 20.98 -5.15 -5.39
C LEU A 23 22.48 -5.26 -5.69
N THR A 24 23.06 -6.47 -5.71
CA THR A 24 24.48 -6.66 -6.05
C THR A 24 24.81 -6.38 -7.52
N ILE A 25 23.80 -6.40 -8.39
CA ILE A 25 23.95 -6.21 -9.84
C ILE A 25 23.63 -4.75 -10.24
N LEU A 26 22.90 -4.00 -9.41
CA LEU A 26 22.28 -2.72 -9.76
C LEU A 26 23.17 -1.50 -9.46
N LYS A 27 23.99 -1.11 -10.45
CA LYS A 27 24.44 0.29 -10.63
C LYS A 27 23.87 0.96 -11.89
N LYS A 28 23.06 0.29 -12.71
CA LYS A 28 22.66 0.78 -14.04
C LYS A 28 21.29 0.25 -14.53
N GLY A 29 20.21 1.00 -14.31
CA GLY A 29 18.99 0.91 -15.13
C GLY A 29 17.90 -0.08 -14.69
N PHE A 30 16.75 0.07 -15.35
CA PHE A 30 15.45 -0.59 -15.08
C PHE A 30 15.55 -2.12 -15.26
N ASP A 31 15.32 -2.88 -14.18
CA ASP A 31 15.47 -4.34 -14.20
C ASP A 31 14.11 -5.07 -14.11
N PHE A 32 13.76 -5.72 -15.22
CA PHE A 32 12.61 -6.61 -15.31
C PHE A 32 12.71 -7.82 -14.36
N GLY A 33 13.90 -8.17 -13.88
CA GLY A 33 14.15 -9.21 -12.90
C GLY A 33 13.39 -8.98 -11.59
N LEU A 34 13.55 -7.82 -10.97
CA LEU A 34 12.87 -7.49 -9.72
C LEU A 34 11.34 -7.59 -9.85
N ILE A 35 10.78 -7.07 -10.93
CA ILE A 35 9.35 -7.15 -11.25
C ILE A 35 8.92 -8.62 -11.46
N ALA A 36 9.68 -9.39 -12.25
CA ALA A 36 9.37 -10.79 -12.52
C ALA A 36 9.40 -11.63 -11.24
N ILE A 37 10.31 -11.33 -10.34
CA ILE A 37 10.51 -12.06 -9.09
C ILE A 37 9.42 -11.71 -8.09
N LEU A 38 9.08 -10.43 -7.94
CA LEU A 38 7.97 -10.01 -7.08
C LEU A 38 6.63 -10.49 -7.65
N ALA A 39 6.50 -10.58 -8.96
CA ALA A 39 5.39 -11.25 -9.62
C ALA A 39 5.37 -12.75 -9.33
N ILE A 40 6.51 -13.46 -9.37
CA ILE A 40 6.60 -14.89 -9.01
C ILE A 40 6.22 -15.11 -7.54
N VAL A 41 6.71 -14.26 -6.64
CA VAL A 41 6.36 -14.28 -5.22
C VAL A 41 4.86 -14.09 -5.03
N ALA A 42 4.27 -13.07 -5.67
CA ALA A 42 2.84 -12.84 -5.65
C ALA A 42 2.05 -13.99 -6.28
N LEU A 43 2.53 -14.60 -7.37
CA LEU A 43 1.89 -15.72 -8.08
C LEU A 43 1.93 -17.01 -7.26
N LEU A 44 3.09 -17.37 -6.71
CA LEU A 44 3.25 -18.50 -5.81
C LEU A 44 2.36 -18.32 -4.59
N TYR A 45 2.31 -17.11 -4.06
CA TYR A 45 1.45 -16.78 -2.94
C TYR A 45 -0.03 -16.90 -3.27
N MET A 46 -0.49 -16.36 -4.41
CA MET A 46 -1.85 -16.57 -4.90
C MET A 46 -2.18 -18.05 -5.12
N TYR A 47 -1.22 -18.84 -5.62
CA TYR A 47 -1.38 -20.28 -5.86
C TYR A 47 -1.61 -21.05 -4.55
N PHE A 48 -0.78 -20.85 -3.52
CA PHE A 48 -0.92 -21.57 -2.26
C PHE A 48 -2.16 -21.19 -1.45
N PHE A 49 -2.76 -20.03 -1.74
CA PHE A 49 -3.85 -19.47 -0.92
C PHE A 49 -5.19 -19.35 -1.67
N ARG A 50 -5.33 -20.04 -2.81
CA ARG A 50 -6.51 -20.06 -3.69
C ARG A 50 -7.82 -20.52 -3.01
N ASN A 51 -7.75 -21.29 -1.93
CA ASN A 51 -8.90 -22.05 -1.41
C ASN A 51 -9.61 -21.47 -0.16
N ASP A 52 -9.27 -20.26 0.30
CA ASP A 52 -10.00 -19.63 1.41
C ASP A 52 -11.27 -18.92 0.89
N GLU A 53 -12.27 -19.71 0.50
CA GLU A 53 -13.63 -19.25 0.20
C GLU A 53 -14.42 -19.09 1.50
N GLN A 54 -14.47 -17.86 2.02
CA GLN A 54 -15.53 -17.45 2.93
C GLN A 54 -16.44 -16.49 2.17
N PRO A 55 -17.77 -16.66 2.21
CA PRO A 55 -18.70 -15.75 1.58
C PRO A 55 -18.61 -14.40 2.28
N ILE A 56 -17.91 -13.46 1.64
CA ILE A 56 -17.82 -12.09 2.12
C ILE A 56 -19.21 -11.45 1.92
N SER A 57 -19.70 -10.74 2.91
CA SER A 57 -20.82 -9.80 2.74
C SER A 57 -20.36 -8.65 1.85
N LEU A 58 -20.31 -8.90 0.55
CA LEU A 58 -19.84 -7.93 -0.43
C LEU A 58 -20.95 -6.95 -0.74
N LEU A 59 -20.55 -5.70 -0.98
CA LEU A 59 -21.34 -4.63 -1.59
C LEU A 59 -22.37 -5.15 -2.59
N GLN A 60 -23.51 -4.48 -2.71
CA GLN A 60 -24.41 -4.71 -3.84
C GLN A 60 -23.66 -4.43 -5.15
N LYS A 61 -24.00 -5.21 -6.19
CA LYS A 61 -23.34 -5.09 -7.51
C LYS A 61 -23.48 -3.67 -8.08
N LYS A 62 -24.66 -3.06 -7.92
CA LYS A 62 -24.94 -1.68 -8.35
C LYS A 62 -24.05 -0.67 -7.63
N THR A 63 -23.94 -0.76 -6.31
CA THR A 63 -23.08 0.12 -5.50
C THR A 63 -21.60 -0.02 -5.89
N SER A 64 -21.14 -1.26 -6.10
CA SER A 64 -19.77 -1.52 -6.56
C SER A 64 -19.47 -0.85 -7.91
N GLY A 65 -20.43 -0.87 -8.84
CA GLY A 65 -20.31 -0.17 -10.12
C GLY A 65 -20.12 1.34 -9.95
N TYR A 66 -20.96 1.99 -9.13
CA TYR A 66 -20.81 3.43 -8.85
C TYR A 66 -19.46 3.76 -8.22
N LEU A 67 -18.99 2.95 -7.27
CA LEU A 67 -17.71 3.18 -6.59
C LEU A 67 -16.51 2.99 -7.53
N VAL A 68 -16.54 2.03 -8.45
CA VAL A 68 -15.50 1.88 -9.47
C VAL A 68 -15.51 3.06 -10.45
N VAL A 69 -16.68 3.47 -10.95
CA VAL A 69 -16.80 4.64 -11.83
C VAL A 69 -16.29 5.90 -11.13
N TYR A 70 -16.70 6.11 -9.88
CA TYR A 70 -16.17 7.20 -9.06
C TYR A 70 -14.66 7.11 -8.93
N GLY A 71 -14.12 5.91 -8.66
CA GLY A 71 -12.68 5.72 -8.55
C GLY A 71 -11.94 6.11 -9.82
N LEU A 72 -12.43 5.71 -11.00
CA LEU A 72 -11.85 6.10 -12.29
C LEU A 72 -11.87 7.62 -12.51
N LEU A 73 -12.98 8.28 -12.17
CA LEU A 73 -13.10 9.75 -12.25
C LEU A 73 -12.14 10.43 -11.27
N TYR A 74 -12.04 9.93 -10.05
CA TYR A 74 -11.10 10.40 -9.05
C TYR A 74 -9.66 10.26 -9.55
N PHE A 75 -9.26 9.11 -10.10
CA PHE A 75 -7.92 8.94 -10.69
C PHE A 75 -7.63 9.92 -11.81
N ALA A 76 -8.58 10.10 -12.74
CA ALA A 76 -8.42 11.08 -13.81
C ALA A 76 -8.19 12.48 -13.24
N SER A 77 -8.93 12.87 -12.19
CA SER A 77 -8.81 14.21 -11.56
C SER A 77 -7.45 14.49 -10.92
N ILE A 78 -6.68 13.46 -10.56
CA ILE A 78 -5.35 13.63 -9.94
C ILE A 78 -4.30 14.05 -10.97
N PHE A 79 -4.50 13.75 -12.26
CA PHE A 79 -3.62 14.31 -13.30
C PHE A 79 -3.82 15.81 -13.48
N PHE A 80 -4.85 16.37 -12.83
CA PHE A 80 -5.23 17.75 -12.88
C PHE A 80 -5.19 18.39 -11.48
N MET A 81 -4.18 18.07 -10.65
CA MET A 81 -4.06 18.52 -9.24
C MET A 81 -4.32 20.02 -9.00
N ASN A 82 -3.97 20.86 -9.98
CA ASN A 82 -4.17 22.30 -9.90
C ASN A 82 -5.66 22.71 -9.81
N LEU A 83 -6.61 21.84 -10.19
CA LEU A 83 -8.05 22.14 -10.16
C LEU A 83 -8.68 22.11 -8.77
N LEU A 84 -8.19 21.28 -7.84
CA LEU A 84 -8.78 21.14 -6.50
C LEU A 84 -8.04 21.92 -5.41
N GLY A 85 -6.94 22.60 -5.76
CA GLY A 85 -6.29 23.65 -4.96
C GLY A 85 -5.49 23.19 -3.75
N SER A 86 -5.82 22.05 -3.12
CA SER A 86 -5.03 21.50 -1.99
C SER A 86 -5.18 19.98 -1.80
N SER A 87 -4.17 19.34 -1.21
CA SER A 87 -4.19 17.91 -0.86
C SER A 87 -5.30 17.55 0.13
N ILE A 88 -5.68 18.48 1.01
CA ILE A 88 -6.78 18.26 1.98
C ILE A 88 -8.10 18.07 1.24
N VAL A 89 -8.38 18.89 0.22
CA VAL A 89 -9.60 18.76 -0.60
C VAL A 89 -9.61 17.41 -1.31
N TYR A 90 -8.46 16.97 -1.84
CA TYR A 90 -8.33 15.64 -2.44
C TYR A 90 -8.70 14.53 -1.45
N TRP A 91 -8.14 14.54 -0.24
CA TRP A 91 -8.44 13.51 0.77
C TRP A 91 -9.90 13.55 1.23
N LEU A 92 -10.48 14.74 1.40
CA LEU A 92 -11.89 14.88 1.75
C LEU A 92 -12.78 14.33 0.64
N VAL A 93 -12.50 14.63 -0.62
CA VAL A 93 -13.24 14.10 -1.77
C VAL A 93 -13.10 12.57 -1.84
N GLN A 94 -11.86 12.07 -1.74
CA GLN A 94 -11.51 10.65 -1.72
C GLN A 94 -12.27 9.86 -0.64
N PHE A 95 -12.58 10.49 0.49
CA PHE A 95 -13.25 9.84 1.62
C PHE A 95 -14.77 10.08 1.66
N LEU A 96 -15.21 11.34 1.58
CA LEU A 96 -16.60 11.74 1.80
C LEU A 96 -17.53 11.26 0.69
N ILE A 97 -17.11 11.30 -0.58
CA ILE A 97 -17.98 10.90 -1.68
C ILE A 97 -18.27 9.39 -1.64
N PRO A 98 -17.28 8.48 -1.48
CA PRO A 98 -17.57 7.07 -1.31
C PRO A 98 -18.47 6.78 -0.11
N LEU A 99 -18.28 7.46 1.02
CA LEU A 99 -19.14 7.31 2.19
C LEU A 99 -20.59 7.73 1.88
N LEU A 100 -20.78 8.81 1.14
CA LEU A 100 -22.10 9.25 0.71
C LEU A 100 -22.76 8.20 -0.19
N ILE A 101 -22.03 7.65 -1.17
CA ILE A 101 -22.52 6.59 -2.06
C ILE A 101 -22.96 5.37 -1.24
N LEU A 102 -22.12 4.91 -0.29
CA LEU A 102 -22.47 3.80 0.60
C LEU A 102 -23.73 4.08 1.41
N LYS A 103 -23.84 5.29 2.00
CA LYS A 103 -25.01 5.69 2.79
C LYS A 103 -26.29 5.75 1.95
N LEU A 104 -26.24 6.34 0.76
CA LEU A 104 -27.38 6.41 -0.17
C LEU A 104 -27.87 5.02 -0.58
N HIS A 105 -26.95 4.05 -0.67
CA HIS A 105 -27.22 2.67 -1.02
C HIS A 105 -27.48 1.74 0.18
N LYS A 106 -27.51 2.29 1.40
CA LYS A 106 -27.69 1.55 2.66
C LYS A 106 -26.66 0.43 2.86
N GLU A 107 -25.44 0.61 2.35
CA GLU A 107 -24.32 -0.30 2.59
C GLU A 107 -23.68 -0.01 3.96
N SER A 108 -23.21 -1.06 4.63
CA SER A 108 -22.46 -0.94 5.87
C SER A 108 -20.97 -0.75 5.62
N LEU A 109 -20.24 -0.09 6.55
CA LEU A 109 -18.77 -0.01 6.48
C LEU A 109 -18.10 -1.39 6.51
N SER A 110 -18.73 -2.39 7.14
CA SER A 110 -18.22 -3.76 7.11
C SER A 110 -18.21 -4.39 5.71
N SER A 111 -19.03 -3.90 4.77
CA SER A 111 -19.07 -4.38 3.38
C SER A 111 -17.81 -4.03 2.58
N ILE A 112 -17.09 -2.99 3.02
CA ILE A 112 -15.81 -2.54 2.46
C ILE A 112 -14.64 -2.94 3.37
N PHE A 113 -14.80 -4.00 4.17
CA PHE A 113 -13.78 -4.47 5.13
C PHE A 113 -13.41 -3.44 6.22
N PHE A 114 -14.15 -2.36 6.41
CA PHE A 114 -13.83 -1.39 7.44
C PHE A 114 -14.50 -1.80 8.76
N LYS A 115 -13.72 -2.44 9.66
CA LYS A 115 -14.21 -3.00 10.93
C LYS A 115 -13.34 -2.56 12.10
N TRP A 116 -13.95 -1.90 13.09
CA TRP A 116 -13.29 -1.51 14.34
C TRP A 116 -13.01 -2.70 15.28
N SER A 117 -13.70 -3.82 15.10
CA SER A 117 -13.36 -5.05 15.81
C SER A 117 -12.09 -5.65 15.21
N ASN A 118 -11.28 -6.27 16.06
CA ASN A 118 -10.12 -7.06 15.64
C ASN A 118 -9.04 -6.28 14.89
N ILE A 119 -8.90 -4.97 15.14
CA ILE A 119 -7.85 -4.13 14.52
C ILE A 119 -6.42 -4.62 14.76
N PHE A 120 -6.21 -5.40 15.84
CA PHE A 120 -4.92 -5.99 16.22
C PHE A 120 -4.93 -7.53 16.22
N LYS A 121 -6.03 -8.18 15.80
CA LYS A 121 -6.19 -9.63 15.95
C LYS A 121 -5.16 -10.42 15.13
N ASP A 122 -4.77 -9.89 13.97
CA ASP A 122 -3.71 -10.43 13.14
C ASP A 122 -2.40 -9.65 13.27
N GLY A 123 -2.17 -9.01 14.43
CA GLY A 123 -0.95 -8.23 14.70
C GLY A 123 0.35 -9.02 14.47
N LYS A 124 0.32 -10.36 14.61
CA LYS A 124 1.45 -11.23 14.24
C LYS A 124 1.75 -11.22 12.75
N ALA A 125 0.73 -11.20 11.89
CA ALA A 125 0.92 -11.14 10.44
C ALA A 125 1.44 -9.77 10.01
N ILE A 126 0.94 -8.69 10.63
CA ILE A 126 1.52 -7.34 10.45
C ILE A 126 2.97 -7.33 10.91
N LEU A 127 3.27 -7.83 12.11
CA LEU A 127 4.63 -7.87 12.63
C LEU A 127 5.58 -8.67 11.73
N VAL A 128 5.15 -9.85 11.26
CA VAL A 128 5.92 -10.66 10.31
C VAL A 128 6.14 -9.87 9.02
N SER A 129 5.10 -9.25 8.47
CA SER A 129 5.20 -8.39 7.29
C SER A 129 6.20 -7.25 7.46
N VAL A 130 6.15 -6.58 8.61
CA VAL A 130 7.06 -5.49 8.98
C VAL A 130 8.48 -6.00 9.10
N ILE A 131 8.73 -7.11 9.81
CA ILE A 131 10.08 -7.70 9.93
C ILE A 131 10.66 -8.05 8.57
N LEU A 132 9.82 -8.48 7.64
CA LEU A 132 10.24 -8.90 6.30
C LEU A 132 10.47 -7.71 5.35
N LEU A 133 9.66 -6.65 5.47
CA LEU A 133 9.66 -5.50 4.56
C LEU A 133 10.48 -4.32 5.06
N VAL A 134 10.61 -4.11 6.38
CA VAL A 134 11.37 -2.98 6.93
C VAL A 134 12.84 -3.04 6.54
N PRO A 135 13.55 -4.18 6.58
CA PRO A 135 14.92 -4.24 6.08
C PRO A 135 15.00 -3.82 4.61
N PHE A 136 14.08 -4.29 3.78
CA PHE A 136 14.00 -3.92 2.36
C PHE A 136 13.87 -2.39 2.19
N LEU A 137 12.94 -1.78 2.93
CA LEU A 137 12.74 -0.33 2.90
C LEU A 137 13.95 0.44 3.42
N ILE A 138 14.61 -0.02 4.48
CA ILE A 138 15.81 0.66 4.98
C ILE A 138 16.91 0.65 3.93
N PHE A 139 17.03 -0.39 3.08
CA PHE A 139 18.07 -0.44 2.05
C PHE A 139 17.70 0.27 0.74
N GLU A 140 16.41 0.46 0.41
CA GLU A 140 16.00 1.23 -0.77
C GLU A 140 15.77 2.72 -0.52
N VAL A 141 15.50 3.13 0.73
CA VAL A 141 15.19 4.54 1.00
C VAL A 141 16.41 5.41 0.70
N ARG A 142 16.16 6.53 0.01
CA ARG A 142 17.12 7.58 -0.38
C ARG A 142 18.06 8.07 0.73
N ASP A 143 17.72 7.79 1.99
CA ASP A 143 18.43 8.19 3.22
C ASP A 143 18.79 6.97 4.13
N SER A 144 19.04 5.81 3.53
CA SER A 144 19.31 4.55 4.25
C SER A 144 20.40 4.66 5.33
N GLU A 145 21.52 5.33 5.02
CA GLU A 145 22.63 5.54 5.96
C GLU A 145 22.20 6.37 7.18
N GLN A 146 21.41 7.43 6.95
CA GLN A 146 20.93 8.32 8.00
C GLN A 146 19.85 7.64 8.86
N ILE A 147 18.96 6.86 8.24
CA ILE A 147 18.00 6.03 8.95
C ILE A 147 18.74 5.02 9.83
N LEU A 148 19.78 4.34 9.32
CA LEU A 148 20.61 3.42 10.10
C LEU A 148 21.28 4.11 11.30
N LYS A 149 21.82 5.32 11.11
CA LYS A 149 22.37 6.13 12.22
C LYS A 149 21.30 6.46 13.27
N LEU A 150 20.07 6.77 12.86
CA LEU A 150 18.96 6.98 13.79
C LEU A 150 18.65 5.70 14.57
N PHE A 151 18.57 4.54 13.91
CA PHE A 151 18.37 3.24 14.57
C PHE A 151 19.45 2.90 15.60
N GLN A 152 20.67 3.39 15.39
CA GLN A 152 21.78 3.26 16.35
C GLN A 152 21.69 4.27 17.52
N SER A 153 20.73 5.19 17.51
CA SER A 153 20.54 6.21 18.53
C SER A 153 19.26 5.96 19.34
N TRP A 154 19.21 6.39 20.60
CA TRP A 154 17.98 6.35 21.41
C TRP A 154 16.84 7.21 20.85
N LYS A 155 17.14 8.17 19.97
CA LYS A 155 16.13 9.05 19.37
C LYS A 155 15.10 8.29 18.53
N ILE A 156 15.46 7.11 17.99
CA ILE A 156 14.53 6.28 17.21
C ILE A 156 13.29 5.86 18.01
N ILE A 157 13.44 5.66 19.32
CA ILE A 157 12.35 5.26 20.21
C ILE A 157 11.28 6.36 20.27
N LEU A 158 11.68 7.62 20.16
CA LEU A 158 10.77 8.77 20.14
C LEU A 158 10.26 9.06 18.72
N TYR A 159 11.15 9.12 17.73
CA TYR A 159 10.79 9.56 16.39
C TYR A 159 10.00 8.52 15.60
N MET A 160 10.26 7.22 15.80
CA MET A 160 9.55 6.19 15.04
C MET A 160 8.05 6.16 15.33
N PRO A 161 7.58 6.12 16.61
CA PRO A 161 6.15 6.17 16.89
C PRO A 161 5.48 7.44 16.35
N ILE A 162 6.13 8.60 16.49
CA ILE A 162 5.59 9.88 15.98
C ILE A 162 5.49 9.83 14.45
N SER A 163 6.52 9.32 13.77
CA SER A 163 6.54 9.17 12.32
C SER A 163 5.43 8.24 11.82
N ILE A 164 5.22 7.09 12.49
CA ILE A 164 4.15 6.14 12.16
C ILE A 164 2.78 6.78 12.36
N LEU A 165 2.55 7.46 13.50
CA LEU A 165 1.28 8.13 13.78
C LEU A 165 1.01 9.28 12.83
N TYR A 166 2.04 10.04 12.47
CA TYR A 166 1.96 11.05 11.44
C TYR A 166 1.51 10.39 10.13
N MET A 167 2.28 9.46 9.58
CA MET A 167 1.96 8.82 8.29
C MET A 167 0.62 8.06 8.28
N LEU A 168 0.15 7.58 9.44
CA LEU A 168 -1.20 7.05 9.61
C LEU A 168 -2.26 8.09 9.25
N VAL A 169 -2.15 9.29 9.82
CA VAL A 169 -3.13 10.36 9.66
C VAL A 169 -3.02 11.03 8.31
N ILE A 170 -1.81 11.24 7.77
CA ILE A 170 -1.65 12.08 6.57
C ILE A 170 -1.77 11.28 5.27
N ALA A 171 -1.53 9.97 5.30
CA ALA A 171 -1.52 9.14 4.08
C ALA A 171 -2.27 7.83 4.27
N ALA A 172 -1.78 6.95 5.15
CA ALA A 172 -2.18 5.55 5.15
C ALA A 172 -3.68 5.35 5.41
N PHE A 173 -4.29 6.13 6.31
CA PHE A 173 -5.73 6.03 6.57
C PHE A 173 -6.56 6.29 5.30
N TRP A 174 -6.34 7.43 4.64
CA TRP A 174 -7.12 7.87 3.48
C TRP A 174 -6.94 6.94 2.29
N GLU A 175 -5.68 6.57 2.03
CA GLU A 175 -5.33 5.72 0.92
C GLU A 175 -5.86 4.31 1.12
N GLU A 176 -5.61 3.67 2.26
CA GLU A 176 -6.09 2.30 2.49
C GLU A 176 -7.62 2.22 2.55
N PHE A 177 -8.28 3.23 3.15
CA PHE A 177 -9.74 3.31 3.13
C PHE A 177 -10.28 3.28 1.70
N PHE A 178 -9.71 4.10 0.82
CA PHE A 178 -10.19 4.20 -0.56
C PHE A 178 -9.75 3.00 -1.41
N PHE A 179 -8.46 2.69 -1.47
CA PHE A 179 -7.95 1.63 -2.33
C PHE A 179 -8.40 0.26 -1.85
N ARG A 180 -8.20 -0.08 -0.57
CA ARG A 180 -8.44 -1.44 -0.06
C ARG A 180 -9.87 -1.60 0.45
N GLY A 181 -10.42 -0.55 1.03
CA GLY A 181 -11.82 -0.52 1.42
C GLY A 181 -12.73 -0.41 0.21
N ILE A 182 -12.74 0.73 -0.47
CA ILE A 182 -13.71 1.03 -1.53
C ILE A 182 -13.42 0.26 -2.83
N LEU A 183 -12.24 0.48 -3.43
CA LEU A 183 -11.95 0.03 -4.79
C LEU A 183 -11.77 -1.48 -4.86
N GLN A 184 -10.94 -2.06 -3.99
CA GLN A 184 -10.67 -3.49 -3.97
C GLN A 184 -11.92 -4.31 -3.66
N SER A 185 -12.75 -3.92 -2.68
CA SER A 185 -14.00 -4.63 -2.38
C SER A 185 -15.00 -4.56 -3.54
N SER A 186 -15.06 -3.41 -4.23
CA SER A 186 -15.92 -3.21 -5.40
C SER A 186 -15.46 -4.05 -6.59
N ILE A 187 -14.16 -4.05 -6.91
CA ILE A 187 -13.61 -4.90 -7.97
C ILE A 187 -13.80 -6.37 -7.62
N LEU A 188 -13.57 -6.77 -6.36
CA LEU A 188 -13.80 -8.13 -5.89
C LEU A 188 -15.26 -8.55 -6.10
N LYS A 189 -16.23 -7.67 -5.80
CA LYS A 189 -17.64 -7.94 -6.06
C LYS A 189 -17.95 -8.12 -7.54
N LEU A 190 -17.42 -7.25 -8.39
CA LEU A 190 -17.71 -7.25 -9.83
C LEU A 190 -17.07 -8.42 -10.56
N THR A 191 -15.81 -8.73 -10.23
CA THR A 191 -15.01 -9.77 -10.89
C THR A 191 -15.16 -11.14 -10.24
N LYS A 192 -15.59 -11.20 -8.98
CA LYS A 192 -15.56 -12.40 -8.13
C LYS A 192 -14.17 -13.04 -8.02
N SER A 193 -13.10 -12.26 -8.25
CA SER A 193 -11.72 -12.74 -8.26
C SER A 193 -10.86 -11.94 -7.30
N ALA A 194 -10.33 -12.61 -6.27
CA ALA A 194 -9.41 -12.03 -5.30
C ALA A 194 -8.15 -11.50 -6.00
N SER A 195 -7.54 -12.33 -6.85
CA SER A 195 -6.35 -11.98 -7.61
C SER A 195 -6.57 -10.76 -8.50
N ALA A 196 -7.68 -10.71 -9.24
CA ALA A 196 -7.99 -9.54 -10.07
C ALA A 196 -8.20 -8.28 -9.22
N SER A 197 -8.90 -8.40 -8.09
CA SER A 197 -9.12 -7.26 -7.19
C SER A 197 -7.84 -6.70 -6.59
N ILE A 198 -6.92 -7.57 -6.15
CA ILE A 198 -5.63 -7.17 -5.56
C ILE A 198 -4.75 -6.54 -6.64
N PHE A 199 -4.61 -7.21 -7.80
CA PHE A 199 -3.78 -6.75 -8.91
C PHE A 199 -4.24 -5.39 -9.44
N LEU A 200 -5.53 -5.26 -9.76
CA LEU A 200 -6.06 -4.01 -10.34
C LEU A 200 -5.98 -2.87 -9.34
N THR A 201 -6.30 -3.12 -8.06
CA THR A 201 -6.18 -2.08 -7.02
C THR A 201 -4.73 -1.65 -6.82
N ALA A 202 -3.77 -2.60 -6.83
CA ALA A 202 -2.34 -2.28 -6.77
C ALA A 202 -1.88 -1.45 -7.97
N LEU A 203 -2.39 -1.75 -9.17
CA LEU A 203 -2.10 -0.98 -10.37
C LEU A 203 -2.63 0.46 -10.24
N PHE A 204 -3.88 0.63 -9.82
CA PHE A 204 -4.47 1.94 -9.55
C PHE A 204 -3.72 2.71 -8.46
N PHE A 205 -3.29 2.02 -7.40
CA PHE A 205 -2.49 2.61 -6.32
C PHE A 205 -1.12 3.07 -6.83
N SER A 206 -0.49 2.30 -7.72
CA SER A 206 0.76 2.71 -8.36
C SER A 206 0.57 3.93 -9.27
N THR A 207 -0.46 3.92 -10.11
CA THR A 207 -0.68 5.00 -11.09
C THR A 207 -1.08 6.31 -10.42
N TYR A 208 -1.80 6.24 -9.29
CA TYR A 208 -2.11 7.37 -8.41
C TYR A 208 -0.87 8.20 -8.02
N HIS A 209 0.28 7.55 -7.85
CA HIS A 209 1.51 8.21 -7.44
C HIS A 209 2.29 8.83 -8.61
N ILE A 210 1.95 8.53 -9.87
CA ILE A 210 2.70 9.04 -11.04
C ILE A 210 2.70 10.57 -11.07
N PRO A 211 1.54 11.27 -10.99
CA PRO A 211 1.53 12.74 -10.99
C PRO A 211 2.32 13.33 -9.83
N MET A 212 2.29 12.68 -8.67
CA MET A 212 3.02 13.14 -7.48
C MET A 212 4.53 13.08 -7.69
N ARG A 213 5.07 12.05 -8.36
CA ARG A 213 6.50 11.99 -8.67
C ARG A 213 6.89 12.89 -9.84
N TYR A 214 6.05 12.97 -10.85
CA TYR A 214 6.31 13.74 -12.06
C TYR A 214 6.33 15.26 -11.78
N TYR A 215 5.34 15.76 -11.03
CA TYR A 215 5.20 17.20 -10.77
C TYR A 215 5.96 17.69 -9.53
N ASN A 216 6.38 16.82 -8.61
CA ASN A 216 7.11 17.24 -7.41
C ASN A 216 8.55 17.61 -7.73
N VAL A 217 8.89 18.89 -7.61
CA VAL A 217 10.24 19.44 -7.86
C VAL A 217 11.34 18.83 -6.98
N ARG A 218 10.99 18.15 -5.87
CA ARG A 218 11.94 17.46 -4.98
C ARG A 218 12.13 15.97 -5.34
N SER A 219 11.31 15.45 -6.25
CA SER A 219 11.43 14.12 -6.81
C SER A 219 12.64 14.06 -7.73
N GLU A 220 13.41 12.98 -7.66
CA GLU A 220 14.50 12.72 -8.62
C GLU A 220 13.96 12.44 -10.04
N TYR A 221 12.67 12.15 -10.17
CA TYR A 221 11.97 11.88 -11.43
C TYR A 221 11.20 13.09 -11.97
N HIS A 222 11.42 14.28 -11.41
CA HIS A 222 10.69 15.48 -11.79
C HIS A 222 10.81 15.78 -13.29
N GLY A 223 9.67 15.95 -13.96
CA GLY A 223 9.61 16.24 -15.40
C GLY A 223 9.92 15.06 -16.33
N ASP A 224 10.30 13.90 -15.80
CA ASP A 224 10.52 12.67 -16.57
C ASP A 224 9.38 11.67 -16.31
N LEU A 225 8.49 11.54 -17.29
CA LEU A 225 7.31 10.68 -17.18
C LEU A 225 7.70 9.20 -17.12
N LEU A 226 8.66 8.77 -17.95
CA LEU A 226 9.03 7.36 -18.02
C LEU A 226 9.68 6.92 -16.72
N SER A 227 10.61 7.73 -16.20
CA SER A 227 11.27 7.45 -14.91
C SER A 227 10.30 7.53 -13.74
N SER A 228 9.33 8.46 -13.76
CA SER A 228 8.26 8.53 -12.76
C SER A 228 7.36 7.29 -12.78
N MET A 229 6.97 6.81 -13.96
CA MET A 229 6.20 5.58 -14.12
C MET A 229 6.99 4.37 -13.62
N ALA A 230 8.25 4.26 -14.05
CA ALA A 230 9.17 3.22 -13.62
C ALA A 230 9.31 3.15 -12.09
N GLY A 231 9.65 4.26 -11.45
CA GLY A 231 9.85 4.33 -10.01
C GLY A 231 8.56 4.08 -9.21
N THR A 232 7.43 4.61 -9.69
CA THR A 232 6.15 4.34 -9.01
C THR A 232 5.72 2.89 -9.15
N ILE A 233 5.87 2.26 -10.33
CA ILE A 233 5.57 0.85 -10.50
C ILE A 233 6.47 -0.01 -9.61
N ASN A 234 7.77 0.26 -9.57
CA ASN A 234 8.69 -0.55 -8.77
C ASN A 234 8.39 -0.48 -7.27
N GLU A 235 8.03 0.68 -6.73
CA GLU A 235 7.79 0.80 -5.28
C GLU A 235 6.31 0.56 -4.93
N GLN A 236 5.42 1.29 -5.60
CA GLN A 236 4.02 1.41 -5.21
C GLN A 236 3.17 0.24 -5.69
N PHE A 237 3.47 -0.37 -6.84
CA PHE A 237 2.72 -1.54 -7.29
C PHE A 237 2.97 -2.74 -6.37
N ILE A 238 4.22 -2.97 -5.99
CA ILE A 238 4.60 -4.10 -5.12
C ILE A 238 4.05 -3.91 -3.70
N MET A 239 4.22 -2.71 -3.12
CA MET A 239 3.55 -2.38 -1.86
C MET A 239 2.02 -2.50 -2.01
N GLY A 240 1.50 -2.07 -3.17
CA GLY A 240 0.16 -2.25 -3.68
C GLY A 240 -0.41 -3.64 -3.46
N LEU A 241 0.25 -4.63 -4.06
CA LEU A 241 -0.09 -6.04 -4.02
C LEU A 241 -0.08 -6.57 -2.59
N PHE A 242 0.95 -6.20 -1.83
CA PHE A 242 1.15 -6.71 -0.48
C PHE A 242 0.05 -6.21 0.49
N LEU A 243 -0.22 -4.92 0.49
CA LEU A 243 -1.30 -4.31 1.28
C LEU A 243 -2.67 -4.88 0.88
N GLY A 244 -2.92 -4.99 -0.44
CA GLY A 244 -4.18 -5.54 -0.95
C GLY A 244 -4.40 -6.98 -0.51
N PHE A 245 -3.34 -7.79 -0.49
CA PHE A 245 -3.41 -9.14 0.04
C PHE A 245 -3.69 -9.17 1.55
N VAL A 246 -2.98 -8.37 2.36
CA VAL A 246 -3.13 -8.35 3.82
C VAL A 246 -4.58 -8.01 4.19
N VAL A 247 -5.17 -7.02 3.52
CA VAL A 247 -6.59 -6.69 3.71
C VAL A 247 -7.51 -7.80 3.20
N TYR A 248 -7.19 -8.44 2.06
CA TYR A 248 -7.98 -9.58 1.58
C TYR A 248 -7.97 -10.74 2.57
N LYS A 249 -6.86 -11.05 3.24
CA LYS A 249 -6.82 -12.15 4.22
C LYS A 249 -7.47 -11.81 5.55
N SER A 250 -7.13 -10.66 6.11
CA SER A 250 -7.68 -10.22 7.40
C SER A 250 -9.15 -9.80 7.32
N LYS A 251 -9.64 -9.49 6.10
CA LYS A 251 -10.95 -8.89 5.85
C LYS A 251 -11.15 -7.62 6.70
N ASN A 252 -10.06 -6.90 6.95
CA ASN A 252 -10.07 -5.68 7.75
C ASN A 252 -9.00 -4.68 7.25
N VAL A 253 -9.47 -3.53 6.76
CA VAL A 253 -8.63 -2.44 6.21
C VAL A 253 -7.62 -1.92 7.23
N TRP A 254 -7.92 -1.99 8.53
CA TRP A 254 -6.98 -1.52 9.58
C TRP A 254 -5.63 -2.22 9.54
N HIS A 255 -5.56 -3.49 9.11
CA HIS A 255 -4.27 -4.16 8.96
C HIS A 255 -3.43 -3.56 7.82
N GLY A 256 -4.09 -3.14 6.73
CA GLY A 256 -3.46 -2.36 5.66
C GLY A 256 -3.02 -0.99 6.17
N ILE A 257 -3.88 -0.28 6.90
CA ILE A 257 -3.58 1.05 7.46
C ILE A 257 -2.33 1.00 8.33
N TRP A 258 -2.28 0.09 9.31
CA TRP A 258 -1.13 -0.03 10.20
C TRP A 258 0.14 -0.38 9.46
N LEU A 259 0.08 -1.38 8.57
CA LEU A 259 1.21 -1.79 7.78
C LEU A 259 1.74 -0.64 6.91
N HIS A 260 0.87 0.01 6.15
CA HIS A 260 1.23 1.16 5.31
C HIS A 260 1.82 2.31 6.16
N SER A 261 1.22 2.60 7.33
CA SER A 261 1.74 3.63 8.26
C SER A 261 3.15 3.30 8.75
N ILE A 262 3.43 2.02 9.03
CA ILE A 262 4.76 1.57 9.46
C ILE A 262 5.78 1.71 8.33
N LEU A 263 5.44 1.24 7.13
CA LEU A 263 6.32 1.33 5.97
C LEU A 263 6.68 2.79 5.67
N ASN A 264 5.67 3.66 5.58
CA ASN A 264 5.88 5.09 5.35
C ASN A 264 6.57 5.78 6.53
N GLY A 265 6.25 5.39 7.75
CA GLY A 265 6.85 5.95 8.97
C GLY A 265 8.34 5.66 9.05
N VAL A 266 8.80 4.47 8.64
CA VAL A 266 10.23 4.15 8.54
C VAL A 266 10.92 5.05 7.52
N SER A 267 10.31 5.27 6.35
CA SER A 267 10.87 6.15 5.32
C SER A 267 10.88 7.63 5.74
N PHE A 268 9.92 8.07 6.57
CA PHE A 268 9.77 9.47 6.99
C PHE A 268 10.54 9.82 8.27
N VAL A 269 11.00 8.84 9.04
CA VAL A 269 11.58 9.07 10.37
C VAL A 269 12.80 9.99 10.34
N TYR A 270 13.57 9.94 9.26
CA TYR A 270 14.72 10.82 9.09
C TYR A 270 14.30 12.27 8.85
N GLN A 271 13.35 12.52 7.95
CA GLN A 271 12.83 13.86 7.68
C GLN A 271 12.22 14.47 8.94
N LEU A 272 11.46 13.68 9.72
CA LEU A 272 10.94 14.12 11.01
C LEU A 272 12.06 14.52 11.98
N SER A 273 13.15 13.76 12.03
CA SER A 273 14.30 14.07 12.89
C SER A 273 14.94 15.41 12.55
N LEU A 274 14.98 15.79 11.27
CA LEU A 274 15.50 17.09 10.83
C LEU A 274 14.58 18.24 11.24
N MET A 275 13.26 18.04 11.20
CA MET A 275 12.27 19.05 11.57
C MET A 275 12.26 19.37 13.08
N LEU A 276 12.62 18.40 13.92
CA LEU A 276 12.57 18.54 15.39
C LEU A 276 13.91 18.96 16.02
N VAL A 277 14.99 19.04 15.22
CA VAL A 277 16.31 19.51 15.68
C VAL A 277 16.51 21.01 15.40
N LEU A 278 15.67 21.60 14.55
CA LEU A 278 15.53 23.05 14.35
C LEU A 278 14.51 23.63 15.34
#